data_AF-A0A8C9BBM6-F1
#
_entry.id   AF-A0A8C9BBM6-F1
#
_cell.length_a   1.000
_cell.length_b   1.000
_cell.length_c   1.000
_cell.angle_alpha   90.00
_cell.angle_beta   90.00
_cell.angle_gamma   90.00
#
_symmetry.space_group_name_H-M   'P 1'
#
loop_
_entity.id
_entity.type
_entity.pdbx_description
1 polymer ?
#
loop_
_entity_poly.entity_id
_entity_poly.type
_entity_poly.pdbx_seq_one_letter_code
_entity_poly.pdbx_strand_id
1 'polypeptide(L)'
;MSSLSGKVQTVLGLAGPSKLGRTLTHEHLTMTFACSYYPPPPCRKVISNEPITMKNLFWIQKNPYSHKENLQLNQETEAIKEELLDFKAQGGGALVENTTTGIKETGVHITSGTGFYVDGTHSSETRAMSVEQLTDVLVREILHGADGTSIKCGVIGETGCSWPLTEGERRVLQATAHAQAQLGRPVIIHPGRNPTSKQVMSHLQNKTLLGKRELLEFAQLGCYLEYDLFSSELFHYQFNPEIDMPHDNKRIERVRLLVDEGYEDRILMAHDIHTKHRLTKYGGRGYSHILTNIVPKMFRGITEAALDKILIENPKQWLTFK
;
A
#
# COMPACT_ATOMS: atom_id res chain seq x y z
N MET A 1 -11.62 24.87 -13.78
CA MET A 1 -10.47 23.95 -13.89
C MET A 1 -9.36 24.55 -13.04
N SER A 2 -9.05 23.89 -11.92
CA SER A 2 -8.68 24.56 -10.67
C SER A 2 -7.17 24.79 -10.52
N SER A 3 -6.80 25.70 -9.62
CA SER A 3 -5.43 26.00 -9.15
C SER A 3 -4.62 24.78 -8.64
N LEU A 4 -5.20 23.58 -8.65
CA LEU A 4 -4.63 22.33 -8.18
C LEU A 4 -4.01 21.48 -9.30
N SER A 5 -4.34 21.73 -10.57
CA SER A 5 -3.77 20.97 -11.70
C SER A 5 -2.25 21.10 -11.74
N GLY A 6 -1.54 20.00 -11.99
CA GLY A 6 -0.08 19.97 -11.98
C GLY A 6 0.55 20.03 -10.58
N LYS A 7 -0.22 19.81 -9.50
CA LYS A 7 0.25 19.72 -8.12
C LYS A 7 -0.02 18.35 -7.52
N VAL A 8 0.65 18.07 -6.40
CA VAL A 8 0.42 16.91 -5.55
C VAL A 8 -0.03 17.40 -4.18
N GLN A 9 -1.06 16.79 -3.60
CA GLN A 9 -1.45 17.05 -2.21
C GLN A 9 -0.62 16.18 -1.27
N THR A 10 0.07 16.84 -0.32
CA THR A 10 0.74 16.20 0.80
C THR A 10 0.08 16.61 2.11
N VAL A 11 0.43 15.97 3.22
CA VAL A 11 -0.07 16.35 4.55
C VAL A 11 0.36 17.76 4.96
N LEU A 12 1.46 18.29 4.40
CA LEU A 12 1.94 19.66 4.60
C LEU A 12 1.37 20.66 3.58
N GLY A 13 0.45 20.24 2.72
CA GLY A 13 -0.14 21.06 1.65
C GLY A 13 0.34 20.69 0.25
N LEU A 14 0.16 21.61 -0.69
CA LEU A 14 0.48 21.39 -2.10
C LEU A 14 1.99 21.41 -2.35
N ALA A 15 2.49 20.38 -3.02
CA ALA A 15 3.86 20.29 -3.49
C ALA A 15 3.92 20.32 -5.02
N GLY A 16 5.06 20.76 -5.56
CA GLY A 16 5.39 20.54 -6.95
C GLY A 16 5.72 19.06 -7.16
N PRO A 17 5.20 18.39 -8.21
CA PRO A 17 5.45 16.95 -8.43
C PRO A 17 6.93 16.58 -8.51
N SER A 18 7.77 17.48 -9.02
CA SER A 18 9.23 17.28 -9.09
C SER A 18 9.92 17.18 -7.72
N LYS A 19 9.25 17.58 -6.63
CA LYS A 19 9.80 17.48 -5.26
C LYS A 19 9.65 16.08 -4.66
N LEU A 20 8.81 15.21 -5.24
CA LEU A 20 8.56 13.89 -4.67
C LEU A 20 9.79 12.98 -4.71
N GLY A 21 10.62 13.06 -5.75
CA GLY A 21 11.77 12.19 -5.91
C GLY A 21 11.38 10.70 -5.92
N ARG A 22 12.24 9.85 -5.34
CA ARG A 22 11.95 8.42 -5.21
C ARG A 22 10.80 8.19 -4.23
N THR A 23 9.73 7.55 -4.69
CA THR A 23 8.45 7.47 -3.98
C THR A 23 8.00 6.04 -3.74
N LEU A 24 7.60 5.73 -2.50
CA LEU A 24 6.90 4.47 -2.16
C LEU A 24 5.38 4.70 -2.27
N THR A 25 4.68 3.90 -3.06
CA THR A 25 3.29 4.21 -3.45
C THR A 25 2.22 3.57 -2.58
N HIS A 26 2.62 2.72 -1.64
CA HIS A 26 1.71 2.03 -0.73
C HIS A 26 2.40 1.67 0.58
N GLU A 27 2.20 2.46 1.62
CA GLU A 27 2.71 2.19 2.95
C GLU A 27 1.65 2.44 4.03
N HIS A 28 1.93 1.93 5.23
CA HIS A 28 1.21 2.29 6.46
C HIS A 28 2.22 2.79 7.50
N LEU A 29 1.91 3.92 8.12
CA LEU A 29 2.73 4.60 9.14
C LEU A 29 2.06 4.57 10.51
N THR A 30 0.78 4.22 10.57
CA THR A 30 0.08 3.90 11.81
C THR A 30 -1.09 3.01 11.46
N MET A 31 -1.25 1.87 12.13
CA MET A 31 -2.38 0.99 11.83
C MET A 31 -2.67 0.04 12.99
N THR A 32 -3.94 -0.31 13.13
CA THR A 32 -4.39 -1.42 13.97
C THR A 32 -5.00 -2.49 13.08
N PHE A 33 -4.29 -3.61 12.89
CA PHE A 33 -4.74 -4.70 12.02
C PHE A 33 -5.48 -5.81 12.77
N ALA A 34 -6.23 -5.45 13.82
CA ALA A 34 -6.92 -6.41 14.67
C ALA A 34 -8.02 -7.20 13.94
N CYS A 35 -8.65 -6.62 12.92
CA CYS A 35 -9.64 -7.30 12.07
C CYS A 35 -9.08 -8.53 11.34
N SER A 36 -7.76 -8.56 11.17
CA SER A 36 -7.01 -9.61 10.48
C SER A 36 -6.45 -10.67 11.43
N TYR A 37 -6.76 -10.60 12.73
CA TYR A 37 -6.25 -11.54 13.72
C TYR A 37 -6.70 -12.98 13.43
N TYR A 38 -5.72 -13.87 13.27
CA TYR A 38 -5.91 -15.29 13.04
C TYR A 38 -5.48 -16.08 14.28
N PRO A 39 -6.41 -16.66 15.05
CA PRO A 39 -6.07 -17.35 16.30
C PRO A 39 -5.08 -18.51 16.07
N PRO A 40 -3.97 -18.59 16.83
CA PRO A 40 -3.07 -19.72 16.74
C PRO A 40 -3.67 -20.97 17.40
N PRO A 41 -3.12 -22.18 17.13
CA PRO A 41 -3.52 -23.40 17.82
C PRO A 41 -3.43 -23.27 19.36
N PRO A 42 -4.24 -24.01 20.14
CA PRO A 42 -4.29 -23.85 21.60
C PRO A 42 -2.92 -23.93 22.29
N CYS A 43 -2.03 -24.82 21.84
CA CYS A 43 -0.67 -24.97 22.38
C CYS A 43 0.25 -23.77 22.12
N ARG A 44 -0.14 -22.84 21.24
CA ARG A 44 0.56 -21.61 20.88
C ARG A 44 -0.26 -20.36 21.28
N LYS A 45 -1.23 -20.48 22.17
CA LYS A 45 -2.00 -19.30 22.64
C LYS A 45 -1.15 -18.34 23.47
N VAL A 46 -0.16 -18.86 24.22
CA VAL A 46 0.72 -18.06 25.09
C VAL A 46 1.56 -17.10 24.25
N ILE A 47 2.31 -17.61 23.26
CA ILE A 47 3.20 -16.81 22.38
C ILE A 47 2.47 -15.69 21.64
N SER A 48 1.16 -15.80 21.42
CA SER A 48 0.33 -14.76 20.78
C SER A 48 0.22 -13.46 21.58
N ASN A 49 0.40 -13.53 22.90
CA ASN A 49 0.25 -12.41 23.84
C ASN A 49 1.60 -12.03 24.51
N GLU A 50 2.69 -12.72 24.17
CA GLU A 50 4.01 -12.38 24.69
C GLU A 50 4.55 -11.12 23.99
N PRO A 51 5.48 -10.37 24.61
CA PRO A 51 6.19 -9.31 23.93
C PRO A 51 6.99 -9.83 22.72
N ILE A 52 7.17 -9.00 21.70
CA ILE A 52 8.08 -9.34 20.59
C ILE A 52 9.52 -9.40 21.12
N THR A 53 10.16 -10.56 20.98
CA THR A 53 11.54 -10.81 21.38
C THR A 53 12.27 -11.62 20.31
N MET A 54 13.61 -11.60 20.32
CA MET A 54 14.40 -12.43 19.41
C MET A 54 14.04 -13.92 19.47
N LYS A 55 13.59 -14.42 20.64
CA LYS A 55 13.21 -15.82 20.83
C LYS A 55 11.95 -16.22 20.05
N ASN A 56 10.95 -15.32 19.96
CA ASN A 56 9.68 -15.60 19.28
C ASN A 56 9.58 -15.00 17.87
N LEU A 57 10.56 -14.18 17.46
CA LEU A 57 10.52 -13.46 16.18
C LEU A 57 10.30 -14.37 14.97
N PHE A 58 10.99 -15.51 14.89
CA PHE A 58 10.80 -16.46 13.78
C PHE A 58 9.36 -17.00 13.73
N TRP A 59 8.74 -17.25 14.89
CA TRP A 59 7.35 -17.69 14.93
C TRP A 59 6.40 -16.59 14.46
N ILE A 60 6.67 -15.34 14.84
CA ILE A 60 5.89 -14.16 14.40
C ILE A 60 6.03 -13.98 12.89
N GLN A 61 7.23 -14.07 12.32
CA GLN A 61 7.45 -13.99 10.87
C GLN A 61 6.67 -15.06 10.10
N LYS A 62 6.54 -16.27 10.66
CA LYS A 62 5.74 -17.34 10.05
C LYS A 62 4.23 -17.20 10.28
N ASN A 63 3.81 -16.50 11.32
CA ASN A 63 2.41 -16.36 11.73
C ASN A 63 2.09 -14.91 12.10
N PRO A 64 2.31 -13.94 11.19
CA PRO A 64 2.28 -12.52 11.54
C PRO A 64 0.91 -12.07 12.02
N TYR A 65 -0.15 -12.75 11.58
CA TYR A 65 -1.53 -12.44 11.94
C TYR A 65 -2.00 -13.16 13.21
N SER A 66 -1.16 -14.01 13.80
CA SER A 66 -1.46 -14.73 15.05
C SER A 66 -0.83 -14.11 16.30
N HIS A 67 -0.09 -13.00 16.17
CA HIS A 67 0.52 -12.30 17.29
C HIS A 67 -0.16 -10.95 17.52
N LYS A 68 -0.82 -10.75 18.65
CA LYS A 68 -1.69 -9.56 18.86
C LYS A 68 -0.90 -8.26 18.83
N GLU A 69 0.25 -8.22 19.51
CA GLU A 69 1.08 -7.02 19.54
C GLU A 69 1.65 -6.66 18.16
N ASN A 70 1.87 -7.67 17.30
CA ASN A 70 2.43 -7.45 15.97
C ASN A 70 1.46 -6.66 15.07
N LEU A 71 0.16 -6.73 15.37
CA LEU A 71 -0.91 -6.04 14.63
C LEU A 71 -1.15 -4.60 15.11
N GLN A 72 -0.36 -4.11 16.07
CA GLN A 72 -0.49 -2.76 16.65
C GLN A 72 0.65 -1.86 16.16
N LEU A 73 0.71 -1.61 14.85
CA LEU A 73 1.74 -0.73 14.26
C LEU A 73 1.63 0.70 14.80
N ASN A 74 0.42 1.14 15.14
CA ASN A 74 0.13 2.42 15.79
C ASN A 74 0.91 2.69 17.10
N GLN A 75 1.51 1.68 17.71
CA GLN A 75 2.34 1.82 18.92
C GLN A 75 3.82 2.14 18.62
N GLU A 76 4.22 2.17 17.34
CA GLU A 76 5.64 2.24 16.91
C GLU A 76 6.03 3.58 16.27
N THR A 77 5.37 4.69 16.65
CA THR A 77 5.57 6.01 16.03
C THR A 77 7.04 6.45 15.96
N GLU A 78 7.82 6.24 17.03
CA GLU A 78 9.24 6.64 17.03
C GLU A 78 10.10 5.74 16.14
N ALA A 79 9.84 4.43 16.11
CA ALA A 79 10.56 3.51 15.22
C ALA A 79 10.28 3.83 13.74
N ILE A 80 9.02 4.15 13.43
CA ILE A 80 8.61 4.58 12.09
C ILE A 80 9.31 5.88 11.72
N LYS A 81 9.35 6.86 12.62
CA LYS A 81 10.07 8.11 12.39
C LYS A 81 11.55 7.88 12.10
N GLU A 82 12.23 7.04 12.88
CA GLU A 82 13.64 6.67 12.64
C GLU A 82 13.85 6.05 11.25
N GLU A 83 12.97 5.13 10.84
CA GLU A 83 13.07 4.51 9.52
C GLU A 83 12.74 5.45 8.37
N LEU A 84 11.84 6.42 8.55
CA LEU A 84 11.60 7.45 7.54
C LEU A 84 12.81 8.38 7.36
N LEU A 85 13.54 8.66 8.45
CA LEU A 85 14.79 9.40 8.38
C LEU A 85 15.89 8.59 7.66
N ASP A 86 15.98 7.29 7.92
CA ASP A 86 16.87 6.41 7.15
C ASP A 86 16.46 6.35 5.67
N PHE A 87 15.17 6.14 5.37
CA PHE A 87 14.65 6.16 3.99
C PHE A 87 15.02 7.46 3.27
N LYS A 88 14.90 8.60 3.97
CA LYS A 88 15.34 9.90 3.45
C LYS A 88 16.85 9.94 3.18
N ALA A 89 17.66 9.44 4.11
CA ALA A 89 19.11 9.37 3.98
C ALA A 89 19.56 8.48 2.80
N GLN A 90 18.80 7.42 2.49
CA GLN A 90 19.02 6.55 1.33
C GLN A 90 18.52 7.17 0.00
N GLY A 91 18.06 8.42 0.01
CA GLY A 91 17.58 9.15 -1.17
C GLY A 91 16.07 9.00 -1.45
N GLY A 92 15.31 8.47 -0.50
CA GLY A 92 13.85 8.49 -0.51
C GLY A 92 13.30 9.92 -0.42
N GLY A 93 12.30 10.23 -1.23
CA GLY A 93 11.74 11.58 -1.30
C GLY A 93 10.30 11.66 -0.78
N ALA A 94 9.48 10.67 -1.10
CA ALA A 94 8.07 10.67 -0.75
C ALA A 94 7.53 9.26 -0.45
N LEU A 95 6.35 9.21 0.17
CA LEU A 95 5.53 8.01 0.24
C LEU A 95 4.04 8.36 0.23
N VAL A 96 3.22 7.36 -0.10
CA VAL A 96 1.76 7.40 0.05
C VAL A 96 1.37 6.60 1.28
N GLU A 97 0.72 7.27 2.20
CA GLU A 97 0.22 6.69 3.45
C GLU A 97 -1.25 6.35 3.33
N ASN A 98 -1.57 5.06 3.46
CA ASN A 98 -2.93 4.55 3.26
C ASN A 98 -3.74 4.46 4.55
N THR A 99 -3.20 4.89 5.70
CA THR A 99 -3.95 5.02 6.95
C THR A 99 -3.97 6.48 7.40
N THR A 100 -5.16 7.06 7.60
CA THR A 100 -5.43 8.51 7.56
C THR A 100 -4.83 9.39 8.67
N THR A 101 -3.83 8.97 9.45
CA THR A 101 -3.35 9.75 10.61
C THR A 101 -1.83 9.74 10.85
N GLY A 102 -1.30 10.78 11.52
CA GLY A 102 -0.11 10.63 12.39
C GLY A 102 1.29 11.03 11.90
N ILE A 103 1.45 11.84 10.87
CA ILE A 103 2.75 12.31 10.29
C ILE A 103 3.42 13.56 10.93
N LYS A 104 4.53 13.47 11.69
CA LYS A 104 5.43 14.62 11.99
C LYS A 104 6.45 14.91 10.87
N GLU A 105 7.09 16.06 10.88
CA GLU A 105 8.12 16.43 9.89
C GLU A 105 9.36 15.51 9.95
N THR A 106 9.58 14.73 8.88
CA THR A 106 10.79 13.90 8.67
C THR A 106 11.57 14.30 7.41
N GLY A 107 11.12 15.34 6.70
CA GLY A 107 11.66 15.73 5.39
C GLY A 107 11.26 14.82 4.23
N VAL A 108 10.47 13.77 4.50
CA VAL A 108 9.79 12.94 3.50
C VAL A 108 8.42 13.56 3.19
N HIS A 109 8.08 13.65 1.91
CA HIS A 109 6.73 14.07 1.51
C HIS A 109 5.74 12.92 1.73
N ILE A 110 4.66 13.19 2.45
CA ILE A 110 3.64 12.17 2.74
C ILE A 110 2.33 12.59 2.11
N THR A 111 1.78 11.75 1.25
CA THR A 111 0.44 11.91 0.70
C THR A 111 -0.50 10.95 1.43
N SER A 112 -1.53 11.46 2.10
CA SER A 112 -2.52 10.63 2.78
C SER A 112 -3.61 10.14 1.83
N GLY A 113 -4.09 8.92 2.07
CA GLY A 113 -5.29 8.35 1.46
C GLY A 113 -6.59 8.71 2.20
N THR A 114 -7.71 8.58 1.52
CA THR A 114 -9.08 8.52 2.08
C THR A 114 -9.76 7.28 1.49
N GLY A 115 -10.64 6.60 2.22
CA GLY A 115 -11.28 5.42 1.65
C GLY A 115 -11.97 4.55 2.68
N PHE A 116 -12.53 3.45 2.17
CA PHE A 116 -13.11 2.40 3.00
C PHE A 116 -12.49 1.08 2.58
N TYR A 117 -11.98 0.35 3.57
CA TYR A 117 -11.33 -0.94 3.36
C TYR A 117 -12.37 -2.07 3.17
N VAL A 118 -12.02 -3.32 3.47
CA VAL A 118 -12.92 -4.47 3.25
C VAL A 118 -14.13 -4.43 4.17
N ASP A 119 -15.21 -5.09 3.76
CA ASP A 119 -16.51 -5.06 4.46
C ASP A 119 -16.37 -5.31 5.97
N GLY A 120 -15.53 -6.27 6.37
CA GLY A 120 -15.30 -6.64 7.77
C GLY A 120 -14.78 -5.52 8.67
N THR A 121 -14.27 -4.41 8.11
CA THR A 121 -13.82 -3.24 8.88
C THR A 121 -14.84 -2.10 8.90
N HIS A 122 -15.93 -2.20 8.14
CA HIS A 122 -16.95 -1.14 8.08
C HIS A 122 -17.76 -1.07 9.37
N SER A 123 -17.88 0.14 9.92
CA SER A 123 -18.76 0.43 11.05
C SER A 123 -20.24 0.28 10.68
N SER A 124 -21.13 0.26 11.69
CA SER A 124 -22.58 0.28 11.47
C SER A 124 -23.02 1.46 10.61
N GLU A 125 -22.42 2.62 10.83
CA GLU A 125 -22.70 3.86 10.11
C GLU A 125 -22.29 3.72 8.65
N THR A 126 -21.05 3.25 8.39
CA THR A 126 -20.54 3.04 7.03
C THR A 126 -21.43 2.08 6.25
N ARG A 127 -21.87 0.98 6.89
CA ARG A 127 -22.77 -0.01 6.26
C ARG A 127 -24.14 0.55 5.93
N ALA A 128 -24.62 1.53 6.71
CA ALA A 128 -25.90 2.18 6.49
C ALA A 128 -25.85 3.30 5.43
N MET A 129 -24.67 3.81 5.09
CA MET A 129 -24.51 4.90 4.13
C MET A 129 -24.92 4.49 2.70
N SER A 130 -25.51 5.43 1.98
CA SER A 130 -25.72 5.33 0.53
C SER A 130 -24.42 5.59 -0.23
N VAL A 131 -24.42 5.29 -1.54
CA VAL A 131 -23.28 5.59 -2.42
C VAL A 131 -22.97 7.08 -2.42
N GLU A 132 -23.98 7.94 -2.40
CA GLU A 132 -23.86 9.40 -2.36
C GLU A 132 -23.20 9.85 -1.05
N GLN A 133 -23.67 9.33 0.09
CA GLN A 133 -23.10 9.65 1.40
C GLN A 133 -21.63 9.21 1.51
N LEU A 134 -21.29 8.02 1.00
CA LEU A 134 -19.91 7.55 0.93
C LEU A 134 -19.07 8.46 0.02
N THR A 135 -19.62 8.87 -1.13
CA THR A 135 -18.95 9.80 -2.06
C THR A 135 -18.67 11.14 -1.39
N ASP A 136 -19.65 11.69 -0.67
CA ASP A 136 -19.52 12.97 0.03
C ASP A 136 -18.41 12.93 1.10
N VAL A 137 -18.25 11.79 1.80
CA VAL A 137 -17.13 11.59 2.73
C VAL A 137 -15.79 11.71 2.00
N LEU A 138 -15.59 10.95 0.91
CA LEU A 138 -14.35 10.97 0.13
C LEU A 138 -14.05 12.37 -0.42
N VAL A 139 -15.05 13.03 -0.99
CA VAL A 139 -14.92 14.38 -1.56
C VAL A 139 -14.56 15.39 -0.47
N ARG A 140 -15.21 15.32 0.69
CA ARG A 140 -14.94 16.21 1.83
C ARG A 140 -13.51 16.06 2.33
N GLU A 141 -13.01 14.84 2.44
CA GLU A 141 -11.65 14.58 2.94
C GLU A 141 -10.56 15.08 1.98
N ILE A 142 -10.83 15.03 0.67
CA ILE A 142 -9.93 15.56 -0.35
C ILE A 142 -9.98 17.09 -0.43
N LEU A 143 -11.16 17.71 -0.26
CA LEU A 143 -11.32 19.15 -0.48
C LEU A 143 -11.17 20.00 0.77
N HIS A 144 -11.58 19.48 1.93
CA HIS A 144 -11.73 20.24 3.18
C HIS A 144 -10.86 19.69 4.32
N GLY A 145 -10.64 18.37 4.34
CA GLY A 145 -9.75 17.71 5.29
C GLY A 145 -10.39 16.49 5.97
N ALA A 146 -9.55 15.62 6.49
CA ALA A 146 -9.93 14.34 7.10
C ALA A 146 -9.85 14.36 8.63
N ASP A 147 -10.62 13.48 9.27
CA ASP A 147 -10.55 13.18 10.71
C ASP A 147 -10.58 14.39 11.65
N GLY A 148 -11.39 15.40 11.31
CA GLY A 148 -11.54 16.64 12.10
C GLY A 148 -10.33 17.59 12.00
N THR A 149 -9.39 17.32 11.10
CA THR A 149 -8.23 18.16 10.81
C THR A 149 -8.41 18.96 9.52
N SER A 150 -7.49 19.88 9.24
CA SER A 150 -7.39 20.57 7.95
C SER A 150 -6.51 19.84 6.92
N ILE A 151 -6.02 18.64 7.26
CA ILE A 151 -5.15 17.83 6.39
C ILE A 151 -6.01 17.19 5.31
N LYS A 152 -5.69 17.47 4.04
CA LYS A 152 -6.42 16.98 2.87
C LYS A 152 -5.76 15.75 2.28
N CYS A 153 -6.58 14.77 1.90
CA CYS A 153 -6.09 13.56 1.25
C CYS A 153 -5.74 13.80 -0.22
N GLY A 154 -4.70 13.12 -0.69
CA GLY A 154 -4.22 13.20 -2.07
C GLY A 154 -4.58 12.00 -2.93
N VAL A 155 -4.92 10.85 -2.33
CA VAL A 155 -5.34 9.63 -3.02
C VAL A 155 -6.64 9.08 -2.43
N ILE A 156 -7.40 8.34 -3.24
CA ILE A 156 -8.56 7.57 -2.79
C ILE A 156 -8.13 6.12 -2.64
N GLY A 157 -7.97 5.65 -1.42
CA GLY A 157 -7.73 4.26 -1.08
C GLY A 157 -6.94 4.09 0.22
N GLU A 158 -6.64 2.85 0.60
CA GLU A 158 -6.95 1.63 -0.17
C GLU A 158 -8.44 1.22 -0.10
N THR A 159 -9.10 1.15 -1.26
CA THR A 159 -10.50 0.74 -1.38
C THR A 159 -10.59 -0.78 -1.34
N GLY A 160 -11.19 -1.32 -0.28
CA GLY A 160 -11.27 -2.76 -0.03
C GLY A 160 -12.22 -3.49 -0.94
N CYS A 161 -11.74 -4.55 -1.58
CA CYS A 161 -12.57 -5.47 -2.35
C CYS A 161 -12.25 -6.92 -1.95
N SER A 162 -13.18 -7.59 -1.29
CA SER A 162 -13.05 -9.02 -1.00
C SER A 162 -13.49 -9.89 -2.19
N TRP A 163 -13.41 -11.20 -2.02
CA TRP A 163 -13.96 -12.15 -2.99
C TRP A 163 -14.80 -13.21 -2.27
N PRO A 164 -16.08 -13.40 -2.66
CA PRO A 164 -16.85 -12.57 -3.60
C PRO A 164 -17.06 -11.14 -3.05
N LEU A 165 -17.22 -10.16 -3.94
CA LEU A 165 -17.45 -8.77 -3.55
C LEU A 165 -18.77 -8.65 -2.76
N THR A 166 -18.72 -8.06 -1.56
CA THR A 166 -19.94 -7.82 -0.76
C THR A 166 -20.76 -6.67 -1.34
N GLU A 167 -22.01 -6.53 -0.90
CA GLU A 167 -22.83 -5.38 -1.28
C GLU A 167 -22.33 -4.06 -0.65
N GLY A 168 -21.71 -4.13 0.53
CA GLY A 168 -21.01 -2.99 1.13
C GLY A 168 -19.84 -2.53 0.28
N GLU A 169 -18.97 -3.46 -0.10
CA GLU A 169 -17.80 -3.19 -0.94
C GLU A 169 -18.19 -2.71 -2.35
N ARG A 170 -19.30 -3.23 -2.92
CA ARG A 170 -19.85 -2.72 -4.18
C ARG A 170 -20.23 -1.24 -4.09
N ARG A 171 -20.94 -0.84 -3.03
CA ARG A 171 -21.32 0.56 -2.80
C ARG A 171 -20.09 1.46 -2.61
N VAL A 172 -19.12 0.99 -1.84
CA VAL A 172 -17.83 1.70 -1.64
C VAL A 172 -17.07 1.86 -2.96
N LEU A 173 -17.03 0.82 -3.80
CA LEU A 173 -16.36 0.88 -5.09
C LEU A 173 -17.05 1.85 -6.06
N GLN A 174 -18.38 1.89 -6.06
CA GLN A 174 -19.15 2.89 -6.81
C GLN A 174 -18.88 4.32 -6.31
N ALA A 175 -18.86 4.52 -4.99
CA ALA A 175 -18.55 5.82 -4.39
C ALA A 175 -17.12 6.27 -4.73
N THR A 176 -16.16 5.35 -4.71
CA THR A 176 -14.78 5.57 -5.14
C THR A 176 -14.73 6.04 -6.60
N ALA A 177 -15.46 5.37 -7.49
CA ALA A 177 -15.54 5.75 -8.90
C ALA A 177 -16.18 7.12 -9.10
N HIS A 178 -17.26 7.43 -8.36
CA HIS A 178 -17.90 8.75 -8.41
C HIS A 178 -16.96 9.85 -7.93
N ALA A 179 -16.27 9.67 -6.79
CA ALA A 179 -15.32 10.64 -6.27
C ALA A 179 -14.13 10.84 -7.22
N GLN A 180 -13.61 9.76 -7.82
CA GLN A 180 -12.54 9.84 -8.82
C GLN A 180 -12.99 10.57 -10.09
N ALA A 181 -14.19 10.31 -10.58
CA ALA A 181 -14.74 11.01 -11.75
C ALA A 181 -14.93 12.51 -11.49
N GLN A 182 -15.31 12.90 -10.27
CA GLN A 182 -15.47 14.30 -9.89
C GLN A 182 -14.14 15.05 -9.71
N LEU A 183 -13.14 14.39 -9.12
CA LEU A 183 -11.93 15.05 -8.62
C LEU A 183 -10.65 14.72 -9.38
N GLY A 184 -10.68 13.70 -10.25
CA GLY A 184 -9.52 13.21 -10.98
C GLY A 184 -8.40 12.68 -10.09
N ARG A 185 -8.71 12.25 -8.85
CA ARG A 185 -7.71 11.77 -7.90
C ARG A 185 -7.23 10.36 -8.23
N PRO A 186 -5.99 10.01 -7.85
CA PRO A 186 -5.47 8.66 -7.96
C PRO A 186 -6.27 7.71 -7.06
N VAL A 187 -6.49 6.48 -7.50
CA VAL A 187 -7.21 5.45 -6.75
C VAL A 187 -6.31 4.25 -6.47
N ILE A 188 -6.43 3.67 -5.28
CA ILE A 188 -5.77 2.42 -4.87
C ILE A 188 -6.88 1.43 -4.52
N ILE A 189 -6.96 0.27 -5.18
CA ILE A 189 -7.92 -0.78 -4.85
C ILE A 189 -7.19 -1.95 -4.24
N HIS A 190 -7.58 -2.37 -3.04
CA HIS A 190 -7.13 -3.61 -2.43
C HIS A 190 -7.90 -4.79 -3.03
N PRO A 191 -7.26 -5.69 -3.80
CA PRO A 191 -7.97 -6.72 -4.52
C PRO A 191 -8.31 -7.93 -3.64
N GLY A 192 -9.31 -8.66 -4.11
CA GLY A 192 -9.68 -9.96 -3.57
C GLY A 192 -8.53 -10.96 -3.65
N ARG A 193 -8.60 -12.01 -2.83
CA ARG A 193 -7.54 -13.03 -2.73
C ARG A 193 -7.74 -14.22 -3.69
N ASN A 194 -8.62 -14.07 -4.70
CA ASN A 194 -9.01 -15.14 -5.61
C ASN A 194 -8.44 -14.92 -7.03
N PRO A 195 -7.90 -15.97 -7.69
CA PRO A 195 -7.38 -15.95 -9.07
C PRO A 195 -8.19 -15.15 -10.10
N THR A 196 -9.52 -15.11 -9.98
CA THR A 196 -10.41 -14.49 -10.96
C THR A 196 -10.78 -13.04 -10.68
N SER A 197 -10.32 -12.41 -9.59
CA SER A 197 -10.66 -11.01 -9.30
C SER A 197 -9.87 -10.04 -10.19
N LYS A 198 -10.44 -9.66 -11.33
CA LYS A 198 -9.86 -8.70 -12.30
C LYS A 198 -10.22 -7.25 -11.96
N GLN A 199 -9.87 -6.77 -10.76
CA GLN A 199 -10.20 -5.40 -10.35
C GLN A 199 -9.15 -4.40 -10.85
N VAL A 200 -9.60 -3.19 -11.21
CA VAL A 200 -8.86 -2.17 -11.95
C VAL A 200 -8.04 -1.32 -10.97
N MET A 201 -6.71 -1.40 -11.07
CA MET A 201 -5.66 -0.74 -10.26
C MET A 201 -5.33 -1.34 -8.87
N SER A 202 -4.02 -1.50 -8.64
CA SER A 202 -3.30 -1.67 -7.37
C SER A 202 -3.27 -3.09 -6.75
N HIS A 203 -2.08 -3.49 -6.29
CA HIS A 203 -1.64 -4.82 -5.82
C HIS A 203 -1.63 -5.95 -6.86
N LEU A 204 -0.65 -5.94 -7.76
CA LEU A 204 -0.52 -6.99 -8.77
C LEU A 204 0.13 -8.29 -8.32
N GLN A 205 0.36 -8.46 -7.02
CA GLN A 205 1.10 -9.61 -6.56
C GLN A 205 0.34 -10.58 -5.65
N ASN A 206 0.29 -11.79 -6.21
CA ASN A 206 0.31 -13.12 -5.59
C ASN A 206 -1.01 -13.85 -5.51
N LYS A 207 -2.13 -13.15 -5.73
CA LYS A 207 -3.45 -13.74 -5.47
C LYS A 207 -4.28 -14.01 -6.72
N THR A 208 -3.83 -13.49 -7.87
CA THR A 208 -4.66 -13.37 -9.09
C THR A 208 -3.94 -13.75 -10.39
N LEU A 209 -2.77 -13.17 -10.68
CA LEU A 209 -2.11 -13.28 -11.99
C LEU A 209 -0.73 -13.95 -11.86
N LEU A 210 -0.71 -15.27 -11.72
CA LEU A 210 0.54 -16.04 -11.56
C LEU A 210 1.23 -16.34 -12.90
N GLY A 211 0.46 -16.43 -13.99
CA GLY A 211 0.99 -16.70 -15.33
C GLY A 211 1.46 -15.45 -16.07
N LYS A 212 2.47 -15.62 -16.94
CA LYS A 212 2.99 -14.56 -17.81
C LYS A 212 1.89 -13.96 -18.69
N ARG A 213 1.03 -14.81 -19.28
CA ARG A 213 -0.01 -14.36 -20.22
C ARG A 213 -1.04 -13.47 -19.53
N GLU A 214 -1.56 -13.91 -18.39
CA GLU A 214 -2.57 -13.20 -17.62
C GLU A 214 -2.02 -11.86 -17.09
N LEU A 215 -0.74 -11.82 -16.72
CA LEU A 215 -0.05 -10.59 -16.34
C LEU A 215 0.00 -9.57 -17.50
N LEU A 216 0.36 -10.01 -18.70
CA LEU A 216 0.44 -9.13 -19.87
C LEU A 216 -0.95 -8.69 -20.35
N GLU A 217 -1.94 -9.59 -20.35
CA GLU A 217 -3.35 -9.26 -20.63
C GLU A 217 -3.86 -8.17 -19.67
N PHE A 218 -3.49 -8.25 -18.39
CA PHE A 218 -3.85 -7.22 -17.42
C PHE A 218 -3.09 -5.91 -17.64
N ALA A 219 -1.80 -5.97 -17.96
CA ALA A 219 -0.98 -4.79 -18.27
C ALA A 219 -1.54 -3.98 -19.46
N GLN A 220 -2.13 -4.66 -20.44
CA GLN A 220 -2.78 -4.03 -21.60
C GLN A 220 -4.00 -3.16 -21.24
N LEU A 221 -4.61 -3.36 -20.05
CA LEU A 221 -5.71 -2.51 -19.58
C LEU A 221 -5.25 -1.07 -19.26
N GLY A 222 -3.94 -0.83 -19.17
CA GLY A 222 -3.37 0.52 -19.02
C GLY A 222 -3.43 1.09 -17.60
N CYS A 223 -3.85 0.29 -16.62
CA CYS A 223 -3.79 0.63 -15.20
C CYS A 223 -2.34 0.55 -14.66
N TYR A 224 -2.09 1.21 -13.54
CA TYR A 224 -0.81 1.04 -12.84
C TYR A 224 -0.75 -0.33 -12.16
N LEU A 225 0.42 -0.96 -12.31
CA LEU A 225 0.80 -2.27 -11.82
C LEU A 225 1.67 -2.09 -10.57
N GLU A 226 1.05 -2.19 -9.41
CA GLU A 226 1.75 -1.95 -8.14
C GLU A 226 2.32 -3.24 -7.55
N TYR A 227 3.61 -3.22 -7.27
CA TYR A 227 4.35 -4.27 -6.56
C TYR A 227 4.67 -3.77 -5.15
N ASP A 228 3.69 -3.88 -4.27
CA ASP A 228 3.69 -3.35 -2.91
C ASP A 228 4.18 -4.34 -1.86
N LEU A 229 4.52 -5.57 -2.20
CA LEU A 229 4.86 -6.61 -1.22
C LEU A 229 6.36 -6.93 -1.17
N PHE A 230 7.23 -6.02 -1.66
CA PHE A 230 8.67 -6.19 -1.46
C PHE A 230 8.98 -6.31 0.02
N SER A 231 9.91 -7.20 0.39
CA SER A 231 10.20 -7.67 1.76
C SER A 231 9.25 -8.71 2.35
N SER A 232 8.02 -8.84 1.84
CA SER A 232 7.03 -9.78 2.39
C SER A 232 7.20 -11.17 1.78
N GLU A 233 7.68 -12.10 2.60
CA GLU A 233 7.94 -13.49 2.23
C GLU A 233 7.29 -14.41 3.27
N LEU A 234 6.01 -14.72 3.07
CA LEU A 234 5.27 -15.59 3.99
C LEU A 234 5.38 -17.03 3.54
N PHE A 235 6.01 -17.86 4.36
CA PHE A 235 6.04 -19.31 4.15
C PHE A 235 4.63 -19.93 4.22
N HIS A 236 3.78 -19.40 5.09
CA HIS A 236 2.38 -19.81 5.19
C HIS A 236 1.50 -18.56 5.14
N TYR A 237 0.80 -18.37 4.03
CA TYR A 237 -0.11 -17.24 3.88
C TYR A 237 -1.45 -17.56 4.55
N GLN A 238 -1.64 -17.06 5.79
CA GLN A 238 -2.78 -17.41 6.66
C GLN A 238 -4.16 -17.10 6.04
N PHE A 239 -4.25 -16.15 5.10
CA PHE A 239 -5.50 -15.81 4.44
C PHE A 239 -5.80 -16.64 3.19
N ASN A 240 -4.81 -17.34 2.62
CA ASN A 240 -5.01 -18.28 1.54
C ASN A 240 -3.85 -19.29 1.51
N PRO A 241 -4.01 -20.46 2.16
CA PRO A 241 -2.97 -21.48 2.27
C PRO A 241 -2.50 -22.08 0.94
N GLU A 242 -3.30 -21.96 -0.12
CA GLU A 242 -3.00 -22.50 -1.46
C GLU A 242 -2.06 -21.60 -2.27
N ILE A 243 -1.73 -20.41 -1.76
CA ILE A 243 -0.88 -19.43 -2.45
C ILE A 243 0.51 -19.41 -1.84
N ASP A 244 1.50 -19.67 -2.70
CA ASP A 244 2.90 -19.40 -2.42
C ASP A 244 3.22 -17.92 -2.70
N MET A 245 3.60 -17.20 -1.65
CA MET A 245 4.06 -15.81 -1.79
C MET A 245 5.46 -15.79 -2.42
N PRO A 246 5.67 -15.23 -3.63
CA PRO A 246 7.01 -15.03 -4.18
C PRO A 246 7.88 -14.21 -3.24
N HIS A 247 9.13 -14.61 -3.21
CA HIS A 247 10.24 -13.83 -2.65
C HIS A 247 10.63 -12.70 -3.60
N ASP A 248 11.45 -11.77 -3.12
CA ASP A 248 11.77 -10.55 -3.87
C ASP A 248 12.47 -10.83 -5.21
N ASN A 249 13.26 -11.89 -5.35
CA ASN A 249 13.86 -12.23 -6.65
C ASN A 249 12.80 -12.53 -7.72
N LYS A 250 11.73 -13.26 -7.37
CA LYS A 250 10.61 -13.52 -8.29
C LYS A 250 9.85 -12.23 -8.61
N ARG A 251 9.76 -11.29 -7.66
CA ARG A 251 9.18 -9.95 -7.92
C ARG A 251 10.03 -9.17 -8.92
N ILE A 252 11.34 -9.16 -8.72
CA ILE A 252 12.31 -8.52 -9.64
C ILE A 252 12.22 -9.12 -11.04
N GLU A 253 12.15 -10.46 -11.16
CA GLU A 253 11.98 -11.14 -12.45
C GLU A 253 10.69 -10.71 -13.17
N ARG A 254 9.59 -10.56 -12.43
CA ARG A 254 8.30 -10.11 -12.98
C ARG A 254 8.31 -8.63 -13.39
N VAL A 255 8.94 -7.77 -12.59
CA VAL A 255 9.14 -6.36 -12.96
C VAL A 255 10.00 -6.28 -14.22
N ARG A 256 11.10 -7.04 -14.30
CA ARG A 256 11.95 -7.11 -15.49
C ARG A 256 11.17 -7.57 -16.71
N LEU A 257 10.35 -8.62 -16.59
CA LEU A 257 9.49 -9.07 -17.68
C LEU A 257 8.58 -7.94 -18.20
N LEU A 258 7.96 -7.17 -17.31
CA LEU A 258 7.10 -6.05 -17.72
C LEU A 258 7.90 -4.94 -18.42
N VAL A 259 9.11 -4.65 -17.95
CA VAL A 259 10.02 -3.69 -18.60
C VAL A 259 10.44 -4.19 -19.99
N ASP A 260 10.82 -5.46 -20.11
CA ASP A 260 11.24 -6.08 -21.38
C ASP A 260 10.08 -6.08 -22.43
N GLU A 261 8.83 -6.10 -21.96
CA GLU A 261 7.62 -6.05 -22.79
C GLU A 261 7.08 -4.61 -22.99
N GLY A 262 7.78 -3.58 -22.50
CA GLY A 262 7.47 -2.17 -22.74
C GLY A 262 6.40 -1.55 -21.82
N TYR A 263 6.16 -2.14 -20.66
CA TYR A 263 5.18 -1.66 -19.67
C TYR A 263 5.80 -0.83 -18.54
N GLU A 264 7.04 -0.35 -18.68
CA GLU A 264 7.76 0.31 -17.60
C GLU A 264 7.10 1.62 -17.10
N ASP A 265 6.29 2.28 -17.93
CA ASP A 265 5.55 3.52 -17.59
C ASP A 265 4.31 3.28 -16.71
N ARG A 266 4.05 2.02 -16.35
CA ARG A 266 2.87 1.61 -15.58
C ARG A 266 3.23 0.74 -14.39
N ILE A 267 4.46 0.78 -13.88
CA ILE A 267 4.87 -0.01 -12.71
C ILE A 267 5.07 0.92 -11.51
N LEU A 268 4.54 0.53 -10.35
CA LEU A 268 4.75 1.17 -9.05
C LEU A 268 5.30 0.15 -8.04
N MET A 269 5.94 0.61 -6.97
CA MET A 269 6.59 -0.25 -5.97
C MET A 269 6.42 0.27 -4.55
N ALA A 270 6.23 -0.65 -3.61
CA ALA A 270 6.17 -0.37 -2.18
C ALA A 270 6.42 -1.64 -1.34
N HIS A 271 6.25 -1.55 -0.01
CA HIS A 271 6.45 -2.66 0.92
C HIS A 271 5.17 -3.09 1.69
N ASP A 272 4.14 -2.24 1.72
CA ASP A 272 2.92 -2.47 2.48
C ASP A 272 3.29 -2.83 3.95
N ILE A 273 4.12 -1.98 4.57
CA ILE A 273 4.52 -2.22 5.97
C ILE A 273 3.31 -1.92 6.86
N HIS A 274 2.66 -2.97 7.34
CA HIS A 274 1.43 -2.86 8.14
C HIS A 274 1.48 -3.60 9.49
N THR A 275 2.64 -4.15 9.87
CA THR A 275 2.84 -4.90 11.14
C THR A 275 4.23 -4.66 11.73
N LYS A 276 4.35 -4.76 13.06
CA LYS A 276 5.59 -4.43 13.79
C LYS A 276 6.82 -5.21 13.31
N HIS A 277 6.71 -6.52 13.12
CA HIS A 277 7.84 -7.37 12.72
C HIS A 277 8.49 -7.01 11.37
N ARG A 278 7.83 -6.18 10.55
CA ARG A 278 8.39 -5.69 9.28
C ARG A 278 9.34 -4.50 9.48
N LEU A 279 9.28 -3.82 10.62
CA LEU A 279 10.19 -2.76 11.01
C LEU A 279 11.58 -3.33 11.37
N THR A 280 12.63 -2.59 11.04
CA THR A 280 14.04 -2.86 11.37
C THR A 280 14.27 -3.01 12.87
N LYS A 281 13.55 -2.25 13.71
CA LYS A 281 13.54 -2.40 15.18
C LYS A 281 13.29 -3.84 15.63
N TYR A 282 12.51 -4.60 14.87
CA TYR A 282 12.15 -5.99 15.15
C TYR A 282 12.86 -6.98 14.21
N GLY A 283 13.93 -6.56 13.53
CA GLY A 283 14.66 -7.41 12.58
C GLY A 283 13.97 -7.58 11.22
N GLY A 284 12.97 -6.75 10.93
CA GLY A 284 12.35 -6.63 9.61
C GLY A 284 13.22 -5.81 8.64
N ARG A 285 12.72 -5.61 7.42
CA ARG A 285 13.49 -4.93 6.35
C ARG A 285 13.28 -3.41 6.30
N GLY A 286 12.18 -2.93 6.87
CA GLY A 286 11.84 -1.51 6.93
C GLY A 286 11.61 -0.82 5.59
N TYR A 287 11.32 0.49 5.65
CA TYR A 287 10.96 1.31 4.49
C TYR A 287 12.11 1.55 3.50
N SER A 288 13.36 1.36 3.92
CA SER A 288 14.54 1.54 3.06
C SER A 288 14.86 0.34 2.18
N HIS A 289 14.16 -0.79 2.33
CA HIS A 289 14.55 -2.05 1.71
C HIS A 289 14.61 -1.99 0.18
N ILE A 290 13.62 -1.36 -0.47
CA ILE A 290 13.60 -1.17 -1.92
C ILE A 290 14.87 -0.44 -2.37
N LEU A 291 15.23 0.68 -1.73
CA LEU A 291 16.37 1.50 -2.14
C LEU A 291 17.72 0.84 -1.87
N THR A 292 17.85 0.17 -0.72
CA THR A 292 19.13 -0.36 -0.22
C THR A 292 19.46 -1.75 -0.76
N ASN A 293 18.45 -2.56 -1.09
CA ASN A 293 18.65 -3.97 -1.45
C ASN A 293 18.05 -4.33 -2.81
N ILE A 294 16.83 -3.87 -3.10
CA ILE A 294 16.11 -4.24 -4.34
C ILE A 294 16.71 -3.51 -5.54
N VAL A 295 16.85 -2.18 -5.46
CA VAL A 295 17.40 -1.34 -6.54
C VAL A 295 18.79 -1.79 -6.97
N PRO A 296 19.77 -1.99 -6.05
CA PRO A 296 21.08 -2.53 -6.40
C PRO A 296 21.01 -3.87 -7.17
N LYS A 297 20.03 -4.70 -6.85
CA LYS A 297 19.82 -5.99 -7.52
C LYS A 297 19.16 -5.85 -8.88
N MET A 298 18.21 -4.93 -9.03
CA MET A 298 17.50 -4.68 -10.29
C MET A 298 18.43 -4.19 -11.41
N PHE A 299 19.53 -3.50 -11.09
CA PHE A 299 20.55 -3.11 -12.09
C PHE A 299 21.17 -4.29 -12.87
N ARG A 300 20.97 -5.54 -12.44
CA ARG A 300 21.41 -6.75 -13.17
C ARG A 300 20.54 -7.10 -14.38
N GLY A 301 19.58 -6.26 -14.75
CA GLY A 301 18.69 -6.50 -15.87
C GLY A 301 17.71 -5.39 -16.19
N ILE A 302 17.65 -4.34 -15.38
CA ILE A 302 16.81 -3.17 -15.58
C ILE A 302 17.74 -1.95 -15.64
N THR A 303 17.53 -1.08 -16.63
CA THR A 303 18.34 0.12 -16.83
C THR A 303 18.02 1.18 -15.76
N GLU A 304 18.96 2.09 -15.52
CA GLU A 304 18.73 3.23 -14.62
C GLU A 304 17.53 4.07 -15.06
N ALA A 305 17.40 4.34 -16.36
CA ALA A 305 16.26 5.08 -16.91
C ALA A 305 14.91 4.39 -16.63
N ALA A 306 14.84 3.06 -16.72
CA ALA A 306 13.63 2.32 -16.37
C ALA A 306 13.36 2.34 -14.86
N LEU A 307 14.40 2.28 -14.02
CA LEU A 307 14.24 2.41 -12.57
C LEU A 307 13.78 3.80 -12.14
N ASP A 308 14.29 4.85 -12.78
CA ASP A 308 13.84 6.23 -12.56
C ASP A 308 12.38 6.40 -12.98
N LYS A 309 11.95 5.74 -14.07
CA LYS A 309 10.52 5.69 -14.39
C LYS A 309 9.71 5.07 -13.24
N ILE A 310 10.10 3.89 -12.77
CA ILE A 310 9.37 3.13 -11.75
C ILE A 310 9.30 3.87 -10.41
N LEU A 311 10.40 4.48 -9.97
CA LEU A 311 10.52 5.06 -8.63
C LEU A 311 10.25 6.56 -8.57
N ILE A 312 10.36 7.28 -9.70
CA ILE A 312 10.24 8.75 -9.75
C ILE A 312 9.13 9.17 -10.70
N GLU A 313 9.22 8.84 -11.99
CA GLU A 313 8.30 9.40 -12.98
C GLU A 313 6.89 8.84 -12.86
N ASN A 314 6.72 7.54 -12.65
CA ASN A 314 5.43 6.89 -12.54
C ASN A 314 4.67 7.36 -11.29
N PRO A 315 5.25 7.34 -10.06
CA PRO A 315 4.58 7.91 -8.89
C PRO A 315 4.29 9.40 -9.06
N LYS A 316 5.21 10.17 -9.66
CA LYS A 316 5.00 11.59 -9.96
C LYS A 316 3.78 11.79 -10.86
N GLN A 317 3.69 11.08 -11.99
CA GLN A 317 2.57 11.18 -12.92
C GLN A 317 1.26 10.69 -12.29
N TRP A 318 1.33 9.59 -11.54
CA TRP A 318 0.17 9.00 -10.89
C TRP A 318 -0.43 9.94 -9.83
N LEU A 319 0.40 10.55 -8.98
CA LEU A 319 -0.03 11.44 -7.90
C LEU A 319 -0.36 12.86 -8.35
N THR A 320 0.06 13.27 -9.55
CA THR A 320 -0.20 14.62 -10.06
C THR A 320 -1.66 14.78 -10.46
N PHE A 321 -2.28 15.83 -9.94
CA PHE A 321 -3.67 16.16 -10.27
C PHE A 321 -3.80 16.64 -11.71
N LYS A 322 -4.76 16.06 -12.42
CA LYS A 322 -5.13 16.45 -13.79
C LYS A 322 -5.97 17.72 -13.78
#